data_AF-A0A9X5XCF9-F1
#
_entry.id   AF-A0A9X5XCF9-F1
#
_cell.length_a   1.000
_cell.length_b   1.000
_cell.length_c   1.000
_cell.angle_alpha   90.00
_cell.angle_beta   90.00
_cell.angle_gamma   90.00
#
_symmetry.space_group_name_H-M   'P 1'
#
loop_
_entity.id
_entity.type
_entity.pdbx_description
1 polymer ?
#
loop_
_entity_poly.entity_id
_entity_poly.type
_entity_poly.pdbx_seq_one_letter_code
_entity_poly.pdbx_strand_id
1 'polypeptide(L)'
;VLVTNGSMTDASSLGSHTSAPPSAPHRSDAWLLWHRLARGRDDFGDPAVFDKDVKASRWESFTVTAKDPAFLKALEEFSGRPAGKGGLMTFTDSNWLLTIVANRQPVYRDQPEDVSVWWGYGLFPGRAGNHTPKPMTMCSGREILEEVLHHLPFDEQTAARVLDTSTVVPCVMPYITSQFLVRRRTDRPQVVPEASVNLAFIGQFAEVPDDVVFTVEYSVRTAWTAVAQLLNLDKRPPEVYKGHHDPHVLTAALETMRRR
;
A
#
# COMPACT_ATOMS: atom_id res chain seq x y z
N VAL A 1 -19.09 20.46 2.11
CA VAL A 1 -18.64 19.24 2.82
C VAL A 1 -17.83 18.39 1.85
N LEU A 2 -16.61 18.01 2.22
CA LEU A 2 -15.78 17.09 1.43
C LEU A 2 -15.63 15.80 2.23
N VAL A 3 -16.00 14.67 1.64
CA VAL A 3 -15.98 13.35 2.28
C VAL A 3 -14.93 12.48 1.63
N THR A 4 -13.96 12.01 2.42
CA THR A 4 -13.14 10.86 2.02
C THR A 4 -13.90 9.59 2.39
N ASN A 5 -14.57 8.98 1.42
CA ASN A 5 -15.38 7.78 1.64
C ASN A 5 -14.52 6.52 1.63
N GLY A 6 -14.65 5.68 2.67
CA GLY A 6 -13.79 4.51 2.82
C GLY A 6 -12.32 4.86 3.10
N SER A 7 -11.56 3.86 3.52
CA SER A 7 -10.12 4.02 3.70
C SER A 7 -9.41 2.67 3.65
N MET A 8 -8.35 2.61 2.85
CA MET A 8 -7.52 1.43 2.70
C MET A 8 -6.68 1.12 3.96
N THR A 9 -6.48 2.11 4.83
CA THR A 9 -5.71 1.97 6.08
C THR A 9 -6.60 1.90 7.32
N ASP A 10 -7.92 1.92 7.19
CA ASP A 10 -8.80 1.79 8.35
C ASP A 10 -8.77 0.37 8.93
N ALA A 11 -9.07 0.23 10.22
CA ALA A 11 -8.97 -1.02 10.97
C ALA A 11 -7.58 -1.71 10.87
N SER A 12 -6.52 -0.95 10.63
CA SER A 12 -5.15 -1.47 10.71
C SER A 12 -4.80 -1.85 12.15
N SER A 13 -4.03 -2.93 12.31
CA SER A 13 -3.50 -3.33 13.61
C SER A 13 -1.98 -3.43 13.57
N LEU A 14 -1.35 -2.95 14.65
CA LEU A 14 0.10 -2.96 14.82
C LEU A 14 0.49 -4.04 15.82
N GLY A 15 1.49 -4.83 15.47
CA GLY A 15 2.19 -5.69 16.41
C GLY A 15 3.41 -4.98 16.99
N SER A 16 4.37 -5.76 17.45
CA SER A 16 5.66 -5.30 17.93
C SER A 16 6.76 -6.24 17.47
N HIS A 17 7.99 -5.96 17.88
CA HIS A 17 9.11 -6.86 17.61
C HIS A 17 8.91 -8.25 18.23
N THR A 18 8.14 -8.35 19.32
CA THR A 18 7.94 -9.59 20.08
C THR A 18 6.50 -10.11 20.07
N SER A 19 5.56 -9.39 19.47
CA SER A 19 4.15 -9.77 19.42
C SER A 19 3.56 -9.59 18.03
N ALA A 20 2.77 -10.55 17.58
CA ALA A 20 2.00 -10.41 16.35
C ALA A 20 0.95 -9.28 16.47
N PRO A 21 0.55 -8.67 15.34
CA PRO A 21 -0.58 -7.74 15.34
C PRO A 21 -1.85 -8.41 15.91
N PRO A 22 -2.63 -7.72 16.74
CA PRO A 22 -3.91 -8.27 17.20
C PRO A 22 -4.87 -8.41 16.01
N SER A 23 -5.90 -9.24 16.17
CA SER A 23 -6.99 -9.33 15.21
C SER A 23 -7.53 -7.95 14.87
N ALA A 24 -7.80 -7.73 13.58
CA ALA A 24 -8.34 -6.47 13.11
C ALA A 24 -9.63 -6.10 13.87
N PRO A 25 -9.83 -4.82 14.21
CA PRO A 25 -11.06 -4.35 14.82
C PRO A 25 -12.29 -4.77 14.00
N HIS A 26 -13.37 -5.18 14.68
CA HIS A 26 -14.63 -5.55 14.03
C HIS A 26 -15.36 -4.37 13.36
N ARG A 27 -14.90 -3.13 13.59
CA ARG A 27 -15.54 -1.91 13.11
C ARG A 27 -14.51 -1.03 12.40
N SER A 28 -14.90 -0.54 11.23
CA SER A 28 -14.25 0.56 10.53
C SER A 28 -15.19 1.76 10.49
N ASP A 29 -14.74 2.89 11.01
CA ASP A 29 -15.54 4.11 11.02
C ASP A 29 -15.59 4.78 9.65
N ALA A 30 -14.53 4.68 8.85
CA ALA A 30 -14.51 5.20 7.49
C ALA A 30 -15.51 4.47 6.58
N TRP A 31 -15.56 3.13 6.68
CA TRP A 31 -16.52 2.31 5.94
C TRP A 31 -17.94 2.52 6.47
N LEU A 32 -18.14 2.55 7.80
CA LEU A 32 -19.44 2.82 8.41
C LEU A 32 -20.02 4.18 7.99
N LEU A 33 -19.19 5.21 7.89
CA LEU A 33 -19.61 6.52 7.37
C LEU A 33 -20.14 6.39 5.94
N TRP A 34 -19.39 5.72 5.05
CA TRP A 34 -19.82 5.55 3.66
C TRP A 34 -21.13 4.74 3.57
N HIS A 35 -21.25 3.63 4.30
CA HIS A 35 -22.51 2.85 4.38
C HIS A 35 -23.70 3.70 4.81
N ARG A 36 -23.51 4.60 5.79
CA ARG A 36 -24.58 5.51 6.24
C ARG A 36 -24.95 6.55 5.18
N LEU A 37 -23.96 7.07 4.44
CA LEU A 37 -24.20 8.05 3.38
C LEU A 37 -24.89 7.43 2.17
N ALA A 38 -24.52 6.19 1.79
CA ALA A 38 -25.08 5.48 0.64
C ALA A 38 -26.50 4.93 0.88
N ARG A 39 -26.95 4.86 2.14
CA ARG A 39 -28.25 4.27 2.48
C ARG A 39 -29.41 5.02 1.81
N GLY A 40 -30.05 4.36 0.84
CA GLY A 40 -31.17 4.90 0.07
C GLY A 40 -30.75 5.92 -0.99
N ARG A 41 -29.49 5.94 -1.40
CA ARG A 41 -28.92 6.87 -2.40
C ARG A 41 -28.02 6.11 -3.37
N ASP A 42 -28.56 5.78 -4.54
CA ASP A 42 -27.86 4.97 -5.53
C ASP A 42 -26.67 5.72 -6.19
N ASP A 43 -26.67 7.05 -6.13
CA ASP A 43 -25.61 7.92 -6.65
C ASP A 43 -24.41 8.09 -5.69
N PHE A 44 -24.50 7.53 -4.48
CA PHE A 44 -23.46 7.62 -3.44
C PHE A 44 -22.52 6.40 -3.41
N GLY A 45 -22.69 5.48 -4.37
CA GLY A 45 -21.88 4.27 -4.53
C GLY A 45 -22.25 3.11 -3.60
N ASP A 46 -21.54 2.00 -3.75
CA ASP A 46 -21.74 0.76 -2.99
C ASP A 46 -20.48 0.41 -2.17
N PRO A 47 -20.37 0.85 -0.90
CA PRO A 47 -19.24 0.51 -0.05
C PRO A 47 -19.04 -1.00 0.16
N ALA A 48 -20.12 -1.80 0.07
CA ALA A 48 -20.04 -3.25 0.29
C ALA A 48 -19.16 -3.95 -0.74
N VAL A 49 -18.96 -3.35 -1.92
CA VAL A 49 -18.05 -3.89 -2.93
C VAL A 49 -16.60 -3.87 -2.46
N PHE A 50 -16.24 -2.91 -1.60
CA PHE A 50 -14.86 -2.63 -1.22
C PHE A 50 -14.49 -3.12 0.18
N ASP A 51 -15.46 -3.28 1.09
CA ASP A 51 -15.18 -3.67 2.49
C ASP A 51 -15.59 -5.10 2.88
N LYS A 52 -16.41 -5.78 2.06
CA LYS A 52 -16.90 -7.13 2.43
C LYS A 52 -15.85 -8.23 2.34
N ASP A 53 -14.90 -8.13 1.40
CA ASP A 53 -13.92 -9.19 1.12
C ASP A 53 -12.54 -8.83 1.67
N VAL A 54 -12.45 -8.76 2.99
CA VAL A 54 -11.20 -8.52 3.72
C VAL A 54 -10.13 -9.54 3.35
N LYS A 55 -10.50 -10.79 3.04
CA LYS A 55 -9.51 -11.81 2.70
C LYS A 55 -8.80 -11.48 1.37
N ALA A 56 -9.54 -10.96 0.38
CA ALA A 56 -8.99 -10.55 -0.90
C ALA A 56 -8.28 -9.18 -0.85
N SER A 57 -8.69 -8.29 0.07
CA SER A 57 -8.13 -6.93 0.17
C SER A 57 -7.00 -6.75 1.18
N ARG A 58 -6.64 -7.80 1.92
CA ARG A 58 -5.64 -7.73 3.01
C ARG A 58 -4.25 -8.10 2.53
N TRP A 59 -3.28 -7.31 2.95
CA TRP A 59 -1.88 -7.71 3.02
C TRP A 59 -1.31 -7.43 4.42
N GLU A 60 -0.05 -7.76 4.65
CA GLU A 60 0.67 -7.37 5.85
C GLU A 60 1.98 -6.71 5.47
N SER A 61 2.30 -5.61 6.15
CA SER A 61 3.57 -4.92 5.99
C SER A 61 4.36 -4.92 7.29
N PHE A 62 5.63 -4.56 7.22
CA PHE A 62 6.47 -4.39 8.38
C PHE A 62 7.52 -3.32 8.12
N THR A 63 7.82 -2.56 9.16
CA THR A 63 8.91 -1.58 9.16
C THR A 63 10.02 -2.09 10.06
N VAL A 64 11.25 -2.04 9.57
CA VAL A 64 12.44 -2.42 10.32
C VAL A 64 13.27 -1.19 10.61
N THR A 65 13.58 -0.98 11.89
CA THR A 65 14.52 0.03 12.37
C THR A 65 15.78 -0.69 12.86
N ALA A 66 16.89 -0.52 12.16
CA ALA A 66 18.16 -1.15 12.49
C ALA A 66 19.17 -0.13 13.00
N LYS A 67 19.81 -0.42 14.15
CA LYS A 67 20.85 0.42 14.78
C LYS A 67 22.27 0.02 14.36
N ASP A 68 22.37 -0.75 13.29
CA ASP A 68 23.61 -1.25 12.74
C ASP A 68 23.52 -1.27 11.20
N PRO A 69 24.58 -0.86 10.49
CA PRO A 69 24.57 -0.81 9.03
C PRO A 69 24.66 -2.19 8.35
N ALA A 70 24.81 -3.30 9.09
CA ALA A 70 25.02 -4.64 8.54
C ALA A 70 24.00 -5.02 7.46
N PHE A 71 22.71 -4.78 7.70
CA PHE A 71 21.67 -5.12 6.73
C PHE A 71 21.83 -4.34 5.41
N LEU A 72 21.95 -3.01 5.50
CA LEU A 72 22.08 -2.19 4.29
C LEU A 72 23.36 -2.51 3.53
N LYS A 73 24.50 -2.67 4.22
CA LYS A 73 25.76 -3.04 3.57
C LYS A 73 25.64 -4.37 2.82
N ALA A 74 25.13 -5.40 3.48
CA ALA A 74 24.96 -6.71 2.87
C ALA A 74 23.96 -6.68 1.69
N LEU A 75 22.87 -5.90 1.82
CA LEU A 75 21.90 -5.73 0.74
C LEU A 75 22.49 -4.98 -0.46
N GLU A 76 23.30 -3.95 -0.23
CA GLU A 76 23.98 -3.19 -1.28
C GLU A 76 25.02 -4.05 -2.00
N GLU A 77 25.80 -4.84 -1.26
CA GLU A 77 26.75 -5.81 -1.80
C GLU A 77 26.05 -6.87 -2.66
N PHE A 78 24.94 -7.41 -2.17
CA PHE A 78 24.15 -8.40 -2.91
C PHE A 78 23.48 -7.83 -4.16
N SER A 79 22.83 -6.67 -4.04
CA SER A 79 22.03 -6.08 -5.13
C SER A 79 22.85 -5.26 -6.13
N GLY A 80 24.09 -4.90 -5.78
CA GLY A 80 24.94 -4.00 -6.56
C GLY A 80 24.40 -2.57 -6.63
N ARG A 81 23.43 -2.19 -5.78
CA ARG A 81 22.77 -0.89 -5.80
C ARG A 81 22.69 -0.28 -4.40
N PRO A 82 23.02 1.01 -4.24
CA PRO A 82 22.88 1.68 -2.95
C PRO A 82 21.41 1.85 -2.56
N ALA A 83 21.16 2.00 -1.26
CA ALA A 83 19.84 2.29 -0.72
C ALA A 83 19.18 3.50 -1.42
N GLY A 84 17.90 3.36 -1.76
CA GLY A 84 17.13 4.35 -2.53
C GLY A 84 17.33 4.30 -4.05
N LYS A 85 18.20 3.43 -4.58
CA LYS A 85 18.35 3.19 -6.04
C LYS A 85 18.00 1.77 -6.48
N GLY A 86 17.72 0.87 -5.52
CA GLY A 86 17.38 -0.54 -5.77
C GLY A 86 15.93 -0.79 -6.17
N GLY A 87 14.99 0.05 -5.75
CA GLY A 87 13.56 -0.22 -5.88
C GLY A 87 13.09 -1.37 -4.97
N LEU A 88 11.96 -1.97 -5.33
CA LEU A 88 11.40 -3.14 -4.64
C LEU A 88 12.18 -4.41 -5.03
N MET A 89 12.44 -5.27 -4.05
CA MET A 89 13.02 -6.60 -4.25
C MET A 89 12.01 -7.66 -3.81
N THR A 90 11.45 -8.39 -4.78
CA THR A 90 10.45 -9.43 -4.55
C THR A 90 11.09 -10.82 -4.51
N PHE A 91 10.78 -11.59 -3.48
CA PHE A 91 11.20 -12.98 -3.32
C PHE A 91 10.14 -13.91 -3.93
N THR A 92 10.35 -14.30 -5.19
CA THR A 92 9.35 -15.05 -5.97
C THR A 92 9.06 -16.44 -5.43
N ASP A 93 10.03 -17.05 -4.73
CA ASP A 93 9.90 -18.37 -4.13
C ASP A 93 9.40 -18.32 -2.68
N SER A 94 9.10 -17.11 -2.17
CA SER A 94 8.51 -16.94 -0.84
C SER A 94 7.03 -17.33 -0.86
N ASN A 95 6.63 -18.15 0.11
CA ASN A 95 5.24 -18.54 0.31
C ASN A 95 4.35 -17.32 0.60
N TRP A 96 4.90 -16.29 1.25
CA TRP A 96 4.21 -15.02 1.53
C TRP A 96 4.20 -14.07 0.33
N LEU A 97 4.93 -14.38 -0.75
CA LEU A 97 5.28 -13.47 -1.84
C LEU A 97 5.82 -12.16 -1.26
N LEU A 98 6.90 -12.30 -0.49
CA LEU A 98 7.50 -11.22 0.28
C LEU A 98 8.25 -10.25 -0.63
N THR A 99 8.17 -8.97 -0.32
CA THR A 99 8.90 -7.90 -1.01
C THR A 99 9.47 -6.93 0.01
N ILE A 100 10.72 -6.53 -0.18
CA ILE A 100 11.40 -5.52 0.65
C ILE A 100 11.82 -4.31 -0.19
N VAL A 101 12.03 -3.18 0.46
CA VAL A 101 12.62 -1.97 -0.11
C VAL A 101 13.47 -1.23 0.91
N ALA A 102 14.71 -0.97 0.53
CA ALA A 102 15.58 -0.04 1.22
C ALA A 102 15.51 1.32 0.54
N ASN A 103 14.74 2.24 1.13
CA ASN A 103 14.64 3.62 0.66
C ASN A 103 15.93 4.38 0.95
N ARG A 104 16.06 5.56 0.34
CA ARG A 104 17.14 6.50 0.65
C ARG A 104 17.09 6.82 2.15
N GLN A 105 18.24 6.72 2.82
CA GLN A 105 18.39 7.09 4.22
C GLN A 105 18.83 8.57 4.35
N PRO A 106 18.41 9.27 5.41
CA PRO A 106 17.36 8.88 6.35
C PRO A 106 15.95 8.92 5.70
N VAL A 107 15.04 8.07 6.17
CA VAL A 107 13.63 8.06 5.73
C VAL A 107 12.81 9.10 6.50
N TYR A 108 13.12 9.29 7.78
CA TYR A 108 12.47 10.30 8.63
C TYR A 108 13.39 11.49 8.87
N ARG A 109 12.82 12.70 8.97
CA ARG A 109 13.58 13.95 9.18
C ARG A 109 14.52 13.88 10.38
N ASP A 110 14.04 13.30 11.47
CA ASP A 110 14.71 13.27 12.77
C ASP A 110 15.28 11.85 13.08
N GLN A 111 15.52 11.04 12.05
CA GLN A 111 16.16 9.71 12.18
C GLN A 111 17.65 9.88 12.52
N PRO A 112 18.19 9.23 13.57
CA PRO A 112 19.61 9.28 13.90
C PRO A 112 20.51 8.79 12.75
N GLU A 113 21.72 9.35 12.63
CA GLU A 113 22.65 9.05 11.53
C GLU A 113 23.11 7.57 11.51
N ASP A 114 23.17 6.93 12.67
CA ASP A 114 23.55 5.53 12.87
C ASP A 114 22.38 4.54 12.80
N VAL A 115 21.17 5.04 12.51
CA VAL A 115 19.95 4.25 12.39
C VAL A 115 19.52 4.20 10.94
N SER A 116 19.15 3.01 10.47
CA SER A 116 18.51 2.82 9.17
C SER A 116 17.08 2.32 9.32
N VAL A 117 16.23 2.71 8.36
CA VAL A 117 14.84 2.26 8.30
C VAL A 117 14.53 1.72 6.91
N TRP A 118 14.01 0.52 6.86
CA TRP A 118 13.55 -0.11 5.63
C TRP A 118 12.21 -0.81 5.83
N TRP A 119 11.55 -1.15 4.74
CA TRP A 119 10.17 -1.61 4.77
C TRP A 119 9.99 -2.84 3.89
N GLY A 120 8.99 -3.66 4.22
CA GLY A 120 8.58 -4.77 3.39
C GLY A 120 7.12 -5.14 3.60
N TYR A 121 6.64 -6.06 2.78
CA TYR A 121 5.28 -6.59 2.85
C TYR A 121 5.20 -8.00 2.27
N GLY A 122 4.15 -8.73 2.65
CA GLY A 122 3.76 -10.01 2.05
C GLY A 122 2.35 -9.92 1.47
N LEU A 123 2.19 -10.39 0.23
CA LEU A 123 0.88 -10.44 -0.45
C LEU A 123 0.01 -11.62 -0.01
N PHE A 124 0.60 -12.66 0.57
CA PHE A 124 -0.12 -13.83 1.06
C PHE A 124 0.07 -14.06 2.56
N PRO A 125 -0.30 -13.08 3.42
CA PRO A 125 0.04 -13.12 4.85
C PRO A 125 -0.70 -14.23 5.62
N GLY A 126 -1.69 -14.87 5.00
CA GLY A 126 -2.40 -16.03 5.57
C GLY A 126 -1.73 -17.39 5.35
N ARG A 127 -0.63 -17.46 4.59
CA ARG A 127 0.09 -18.71 4.30
C ARG A 127 1.20 -18.95 5.33
N ALA A 128 1.58 -20.21 5.57
CA ALA A 128 2.79 -20.51 6.33
C ALA A 128 4.03 -20.03 5.57
N GLY A 129 5.03 -19.53 6.28
CA GLY A 129 6.34 -19.16 5.72
C GLY A 129 7.15 -20.39 5.30
N ASN A 130 8.29 -20.12 4.67
CA ASN A 130 9.30 -21.09 4.27
C ASN A 130 10.16 -21.52 5.47
N HIS A 131 10.57 -20.58 6.33
CA HIS A 131 11.33 -20.83 7.56
C HIS A 131 10.46 -20.74 8.81
N THR A 132 9.47 -19.85 8.81
CA THR A 132 8.50 -19.67 9.89
C THR A 132 7.19 -20.40 9.55
N PRO A 133 6.93 -21.62 10.08
CA PRO A 133 5.84 -22.50 9.62
C PRO A 133 4.46 -22.11 10.16
N LYS A 134 4.13 -20.82 10.14
CA LYS A 134 2.82 -20.26 10.54
C LYS A 134 2.45 -19.05 9.68
N PRO A 135 1.17 -18.64 9.64
CA PRO A 135 0.75 -17.45 8.92
C PRO A 135 1.56 -16.21 9.31
N MET A 136 1.93 -15.38 8.33
CA MET A 136 2.59 -14.09 8.58
C MET A 136 1.81 -13.26 9.61
N THR A 137 0.47 -13.27 9.55
CA THR A 137 -0.40 -12.53 10.50
C THR A 137 -0.32 -13.01 11.94
N MET A 138 0.35 -14.14 12.18
CA MET A 138 0.59 -14.73 13.51
C MET A 138 2.05 -14.60 13.94
N CYS A 139 2.87 -13.87 13.17
CA CYS A 139 4.29 -13.67 13.42
C CYS A 139 4.52 -12.36 14.16
N SER A 140 5.41 -12.40 15.15
CA SER A 140 6.03 -11.21 15.70
C SER A 140 6.94 -10.55 14.66
N GLY A 141 7.33 -9.29 14.90
CA GLY A 141 8.28 -8.61 14.03
C GLY A 141 9.63 -9.35 13.93
N ARG A 142 10.09 -10.00 15.00
CA ARG A 142 11.31 -10.82 14.99
C ARG A 142 11.18 -12.00 14.03
N GLU A 143 10.09 -12.76 14.10
CA GLU A 143 9.87 -13.92 13.23
C GLU A 143 9.73 -13.51 11.76
N ILE A 144 9.14 -12.35 11.48
CA ILE A 144 9.10 -11.80 10.12
C ILE A 144 10.52 -11.48 9.62
N LEU A 145 11.39 -10.93 10.48
CA LEU A 145 12.78 -10.66 10.11
C LEU A 145 13.57 -11.95 9.87
N GLU A 146 13.35 -12.98 10.68
CA GLU A 146 13.95 -14.31 10.50
C GLU A 146 13.56 -14.90 9.13
N GLU A 147 12.28 -14.82 8.74
CA GLU A 147 11.83 -15.24 7.40
C GLU A 147 12.47 -14.40 6.28
N VAL A 148 12.57 -13.08 6.44
CA VAL A 148 13.22 -12.21 5.43
C VAL A 148 14.67 -12.61 5.23
N LEU A 149 15.41 -12.83 6.33
CA LEU A 149 16.83 -13.21 6.27
C LEU A 149 17.03 -14.61 5.68
N HIS A 150 16.07 -15.53 5.87
CA HIS A 150 16.10 -16.84 5.22
C HIS A 150 16.10 -16.76 3.68
N HIS A 151 15.46 -15.73 3.12
CA HIS A 151 15.41 -15.52 1.66
C HIS A 151 16.61 -14.74 1.10
N LEU A 152 17.46 -14.17 1.97
CA LEU A 152 18.62 -13.39 1.56
C LEU A 152 19.90 -14.25 1.66
N PRO A 153 20.86 -14.09 0.73
CA PRO A 153 22.09 -14.88 0.73
C PRO A 153 23.14 -14.31 1.72
N PHE A 154 22.71 -13.94 2.92
CA PHE A 154 23.59 -13.43 3.96
C PHE A 154 24.21 -14.58 4.74
N ASP A 155 25.47 -14.42 5.16
CA ASP A 155 26.10 -15.39 6.05
C ASP A 155 25.44 -15.36 7.45
N GLU A 156 25.65 -16.43 8.22
CA GLU A 156 25.03 -16.61 9.55
C GLU A 156 25.41 -15.49 10.54
N GLN A 157 26.64 -15.00 10.49
CA GLN A 157 27.12 -13.94 11.38
C GLN A 157 26.42 -12.61 11.06
N THR A 158 26.28 -12.28 9.78
CA THR A 158 25.55 -11.10 9.30
C THR A 158 24.07 -11.21 9.67
N ALA A 159 23.42 -12.35 9.42
CA ALA A 159 22.02 -12.56 9.75
C ALA A 159 21.77 -12.42 11.27
N ALA A 160 22.59 -13.06 12.11
CA ALA A 160 22.49 -12.94 13.57
C ALA A 160 22.67 -11.49 14.03
N ARG A 161 23.66 -10.77 13.48
CA ARG A 161 23.87 -9.35 13.79
C ARG A 161 22.68 -8.49 13.40
N VAL A 162 22.06 -8.73 12.24
CA VAL A 162 20.86 -8.00 11.81
C VAL A 162 19.69 -8.27 12.76
N LEU A 163 19.49 -9.52 13.18
CA LEU A 163 18.44 -9.88 14.15
C LEU A 163 18.61 -9.16 15.49
N ASP A 164 19.83 -9.10 16.02
CA ASP A 164 20.11 -8.53 17.34
C ASP A 164 20.03 -6.99 17.38
N THR A 165 20.23 -6.35 16.23
CA THR A 165 20.33 -4.88 16.13
C THR A 165 19.09 -4.23 15.51
N SER A 166 18.07 -5.02 15.17
CA SER A 166 16.86 -4.57 14.50
C SER A 166 15.62 -4.65 15.39
N THR A 167 14.76 -3.66 15.27
CA THR A 167 13.40 -3.67 15.83
C THR A 167 12.43 -3.66 14.67
N VAL A 168 11.40 -4.51 14.73
CA VAL A 168 10.43 -4.67 13.64
C VAL A 168 9.02 -4.42 14.15
N VAL A 169 8.26 -3.61 13.42
CA VAL A 169 6.85 -3.34 13.71
C VAL A 169 6.00 -3.85 12.55
N PRO A 170 5.31 -4.99 12.71
CA PRO A 170 4.35 -5.47 11.72
C PRO A 170 3.03 -4.71 11.77
N CYS A 171 2.37 -4.61 10.63
CA CYS A 171 1.11 -3.91 10.43
C CYS A 171 0.21 -4.70 9.47
N VAL A 172 -0.87 -5.27 10.00
CA VAL A 172 -1.94 -5.89 9.21
C VAL A 172 -2.93 -4.83 8.80
N MET A 173 -3.23 -4.76 7.50
CA MET A 173 -4.17 -3.78 6.93
C MET A 173 -5.28 -4.53 6.17
N PRO A 174 -6.51 -4.61 6.72
CA PRO A 174 -7.60 -5.39 6.14
C PRO A 174 -8.04 -4.94 4.75
N TYR A 175 -7.96 -3.64 4.47
CA TYR A 175 -8.54 -3.01 3.28
C TYR A 175 -7.49 -2.42 2.34
N ILE A 176 -6.22 -2.75 2.51
CA ILE A 176 -5.15 -2.02 1.83
C ILE A 176 -5.19 -2.10 0.30
N THR A 177 -5.72 -3.19 -0.25
CA THR A 177 -5.95 -3.36 -1.69
C THR A 177 -7.43 -3.29 -2.06
N SER A 178 -8.30 -2.80 -1.17
CA SER A 178 -9.76 -2.77 -1.38
C SER A 178 -10.18 -2.00 -2.63
N GLN A 179 -9.49 -0.91 -3.00
CA GLN A 179 -9.76 -0.18 -4.25
C GLN A 179 -9.52 -0.99 -5.53
N PHE A 180 -8.83 -2.12 -5.44
CA PHE A 180 -8.59 -3.04 -6.56
C PHE A 180 -9.60 -4.19 -6.62
N LEU A 181 -10.53 -4.29 -5.66
CA LEU A 181 -11.60 -5.27 -5.74
C LEU A 181 -12.47 -5.03 -6.99
N VAL A 182 -13.01 -6.14 -7.50
CA VAL A 182 -13.84 -6.13 -8.71
C VAL A 182 -15.07 -5.24 -8.46
N ARG A 183 -15.24 -4.24 -9.33
CA ARG A 183 -16.31 -3.24 -9.23
C ARG A 183 -16.98 -3.00 -10.57
N ARG A 184 -18.18 -2.46 -10.53
CA ARG A 184 -18.89 -1.81 -11.62
C ARG A 184 -18.58 -0.30 -11.61
N ARG A 185 -18.89 0.37 -12.72
CA ARG A 185 -18.72 1.83 -12.85
C ARG A 185 -19.52 2.63 -11.82
N THR A 186 -20.63 2.08 -11.35
CA THR A 186 -21.56 2.73 -10.40
C THR A 186 -21.18 2.53 -8.93
N ASP A 187 -20.24 1.64 -8.63
CA ASP A 187 -19.95 1.29 -7.24
C ASP A 187 -19.18 2.39 -6.50
N ARG A 188 -18.58 3.34 -7.24
CA ARG A 188 -17.98 4.57 -6.68
C ARG A 188 -18.87 5.77 -7.00
N PRO A 189 -19.11 6.69 -6.06
CA PRO A 189 -19.81 7.93 -6.33
C PRO A 189 -18.98 8.84 -7.25
N GLN A 190 -19.65 9.69 -8.03
CA GLN A 190 -18.97 10.81 -8.70
C GLN A 190 -18.32 11.73 -7.66
N VAL A 191 -17.24 12.42 -8.03
CA VAL A 191 -16.59 13.42 -7.15
C VAL A 191 -17.61 14.44 -6.63
N VAL A 192 -18.47 14.96 -7.51
CA VAL A 192 -19.65 15.73 -7.11
C VAL A 192 -20.87 15.00 -7.68
N PRO A 193 -21.69 14.35 -6.83
CA PRO A 193 -22.91 13.69 -7.29
C PRO A 193 -23.86 14.63 -8.02
N GLU A 194 -24.66 14.08 -8.93
CA GLU A 194 -25.65 14.84 -9.67
C GLU A 194 -26.63 15.54 -8.70
N ALA A 195 -26.94 16.82 -8.95
CA ALA A 195 -27.72 17.69 -8.06
C ALA A 195 -27.11 18.00 -6.68
N SER A 196 -25.86 17.59 -6.39
CA SER A 196 -25.17 18.03 -5.17
C SER A 196 -24.84 19.52 -5.22
N VAL A 197 -25.25 20.25 -4.18
CA VAL A 197 -25.00 21.70 -4.05
C VAL A 197 -23.76 21.99 -3.20
N ASN A 198 -23.50 21.17 -2.18
CA ASN A 198 -22.50 21.46 -1.16
C ASN A 198 -21.78 20.21 -0.64
N LEU A 199 -21.88 19.06 -1.31
CA LEU A 199 -21.25 17.80 -0.95
C LEU A 199 -20.38 17.27 -2.10
N ALA A 200 -19.19 16.77 -1.78
CA ALA A 200 -18.35 16.04 -2.72
C ALA A 200 -17.65 14.86 -2.04
N PHE A 201 -17.39 13.81 -2.82
CA PHE A 201 -16.57 12.66 -2.47
C PHE A 201 -15.15 12.83 -3.03
N ILE A 202 -14.14 12.57 -2.22
CA ILE A 202 -12.74 12.70 -2.59
C ILE A 202 -11.94 11.46 -2.18
N GLY A 203 -10.76 11.29 -2.77
CA GLY A 203 -9.88 10.17 -2.48
C GLY A 203 -10.13 8.94 -3.36
N GLN A 204 -9.60 7.80 -2.90
CA GLN A 204 -9.40 6.60 -3.72
C GLN A 204 -10.70 5.88 -4.13
N PHE A 205 -11.81 6.21 -3.49
CA PHE A 205 -13.11 5.58 -3.73
C PHE A 205 -14.13 6.52 -4.35
N ALA A 206 -13.73 7.71 -4.81
CA ALA A 206 -14.53 8.53 -5.71
C ALA A 206 -14.23 8.17 -7.17
N GLU A 207 -15.18 8.38 -8.07
CA GLU A 207 -15.07 8.04 -9.49
C GLU A 207 -14.43 9.21 -10.26
N VAL A 208 -13.31 8.93 -10.91
CA VAL A 208 -12.66 9.79 -11.90
C VAL A 208 -12.35 8.94 -13.12
N PRO A 209 -12.81 9.31 -14.32
CA PRO A 209 -12.49 8.60 -15.53
C PRO A 209 -10.98 8.58 -15.79
N ASP A 210 -10.49 7.46 -16.32
CA ASP A 210 -9.15 7.30 -16.90
C ASP A 210 -7.94 7.46 -15.98
N ASP A 211 -8.12 7.89 -14.73
CA ASP A 211 -7.07 7.96 -13.73
C ASP A 211 -6.98 6.66 -12.90
N VAL A 212 -5.84 6.46 -12.23
CA VAL A 212 -5.49 5.21 -11.54
C VAL A 212 -5.47 5.42 -10.03
N VAL A 213 -6.32 4.68 -9.32
CA VAL A 213 -6.31 4.59 -7.85
C VAL A 213 -5.03 3.93 -7.32
N PHE A 214 -4.79 3.98 -6.02
CA PHE A 214 -3.52 3.65 -5.36
C PHE A 214 -2.40 4.65 -5.71
N THR A 215 -2.76 5.87 -6.12
CA THR A 215 -1.81 6.96 -6.38
C THR A 215 -2.17 8.19 -5.56
N VAL A 216 -1.15 8.96 -5.17
CA VAL A 216 -1.36 10.28 -4.55
C VAL A 216 -2.07 11.23 -5.52
N GLU A 217 -1.74 11.13 -6.81
CA GLU A 217 -2.34 11.91 -7.89
C GLU A 217 -3.88 11.81 -7.89
N TYR A 218 -4.43 10.59 -7.77
CA TYR A 218 -5.88 10.40 -7.75
C TYR A 218 -6.57 11.13 -6.58
N SER A 219 -5.96 11.11 -5.39
CA SER A 219 -6.44 11.86 -4.22
C SER A 219 -6.40 13.38 -4.46
N VAL A 220 -5.33 13.89 -5.07
CA VAL A 220 -5.19 15.32 -5.38
C VAL A 220 -6.18 15.74 -6.45
N ARG A 221 -6.35 14.94 -7.50
CA ARG A 221 -7.27 15.20 -8.61
C ARG A 221 -8.72 15.24 -8.16
N THR A 222 -9.15 14.28 -7.34
CA THR A 222 -10.51 14.28 -6.78
C THR A 222 -10.74 15.51 -5.89
N ALA A 223 -9.77 15.88 -5.05
CA ALA A 223 -9.86 17.09 -4.23
C ALA A 223 -9.94 18.38 -5.08
N TRP A 224 -9.08 18.54 -6.09
CA TRP A 224 -9.13 19.69 -6.99
C TRP A 224 -10.46 19.72 -7.76
N THR A 225 -10.90 18.58 -8.29
CA THR A 225 -12.20 18.47 -8.99
C THR A 225 -13.35 18.92 -8.10
N ALA A 226 -13.41 18.44 -6.86
CA ALA A 226 -14.45 18.81 -5.89
C ALA A 226 -14.47 20.31 -5.60
N VAL A 227 -13.30 20.90 -5.27
CA VAL A 227 -13.18 22.34 -4.99
C VAL A 227 -13.59 23.17 -6.19
N ALA A 228 -13.11 22.79 -7.38
CA ALA A 228 -13.36 23.55 -8.58
C ALA A 228 -14.85 23.51 -8.99
N GLN A 229 -15.51 22.36 -8.87
CA GLN A 229 -16.93 22.23 -9.21
C GLN A 229 -17.83 22.92 -8.18
N LEU A 230 -17.63 22.68 -6.88
CA LEU A 230 -18.49 23.26 -5.84
C LEU A 230 -18.40 24.79 -5.74
N LEU A 231 -17.23 25.37 -6.09
CA LEU A 231 -17.02 26.82 -6.06
C LEU A 231 -17.18 27.48 -7.44
N ASN A 232 -17.59 26.73 -8.47
CA ASN A 232 -17.72 27.23 -9.85
C ASN A 232 -16.45 27.94 -10.37
N LEU A 233 -15.27 27.37 -10.11
CA LEU A 233 -14.01 27.91 -10.60
C LEU A 233 -13.74 27.47 -12.05
N ASP A 234 -13.09 28.33 -12.84
CA ASP A 234 -12.69 27.97 -14.21
C ASP A 234 -11.51 26.97 -14.25
N LYS A 235 -10.68 26.94 -13.22
CA LYS A 235 -9.48 26.09 -13.14
C LYS A 235 -9.85 24.66 -12.76
N ARG A 236 -9.59 23.71 -13.66
CA ARG A 236 -9.78 22.26 -13.47
C ARG A 236 -8.42 21.55 -13.39
N PRO A 237 -8.33 20.34 -12.80
CA PRO A 237 -7.13 19.54 -12.88
C PRO A 237 -6.78 19.23 -14.35
N PRO A 238 -5.47 19.19 -14.70
CA PRO A 238 -5.04 18.89 -16.06
C PRO A 238 -5.49 17.49 -16.47
N GLU A 239 -5.87 17.27 -17.73
CA GLU A 239 -6.33 15.96 -18.20
C GLU A 239 -5.29 14.85 -17.94
N VAL A 240 -5.79 13.64 -17.72
CA VAL A 240 -4.92 12.46 -17.57
C VAL A 240 -4.18 12.22 -18.88
N TYR A 241 -2.87 12.04 -18.81
CA TYR A 241 -2.06 11.76 -19.99
C TYR A 241 -2.52 10.48 -20.70
N LYS A 242 -2.82 10.61 -22.00
CA LYS A 242 -3.34 9.52 -22.84
C LYS A 242 -2.26 8.89 -23.72
N GLY A 243 -1.20 8.37 -23.11
CA GLY A 243 -0.09 7.75 -23.83
C GLY A 243 -0.52 6.62 -24.79
N HIS A 244 -1.63 5.94 -24.52
CA HIS A 244 -2.19 4.91 -25.41
C HIS A 244 -2.78 5.45 -26.73
N HIS A 245 -2.87 6.77 -26.91
CA HIS A 245 -3.19 7.40 -28.18
C HIS A 245 -1.94 7.89 -28.94
N ASP A 246 -0.74 7.81 -28.34
CA ASP A 246 0.52 8.20 -28.98
C ASP A 246 1.15 7.00 -29.72
N PRO A 247 1.29 7.03 -31.05
CA PRO A 247 1.90 5.95 -31.82
C PRO A 247 3.33 5.59 -31.38
N HIS A 248 4.11 6.55 -30.88
CA HIS A 248 5.48 6.28 -30.41
C HIS A 248 5.45 5.47 -29.12
N VAL A 249 4.55 5.81 -28.20
CA VAL A 249 4.35 5.06 -26.95
C VAL A 249 3.85 3.64 -27.25
N LEU A 250 2.89 3.49 -28.18
CA LEU A 250 2.38 2.18 -28.58
C LEU A 250 3.48 1.31 -29.22
N THR A 251 4.32 1.90 -30.07
CA THR A 251 5.45 1.19 -30.70
C THR A 251 6.45 0.74 -29.64
N ALA A 252 6.86 1.65 -28.75
CA ALA A 252 7.78 1.33 -27.66
C ALA A 252 7.21 0.26 -26.69
N ALA A 253 5.90 0.29 -26.41
CA ALA A 253 5.24 -0.73 -25.62
C ALA A 253 5.27 -2.10 -26.33
N LEU A 254 5.00 -2.15 -27.63
CA LEU A 254 5.07 -3.38 -28.42
C LEU A 254 6.48 -3.98 -28.45
N GLU A 255 7.50 -3.14 -28.64
CA GLU A 255 8.90 -3.56 -28.61
C GLU A 255 9.29 -4.11 -27.24
N THR A 256 8.86 -3.42 -26.17
CA THR A 256 9.14 -3.84 -24.79
C THR A 256 8.50 -5.20 -24.47
N MET A 257 7.24 -5.43 -24.87
CA MET A 257 6.57 -6.72 -24.67
C MET A 257 7.22 -7.88 -25.42
N ARG A 258 7.99 -7.61 -26.47
CA ARG A 258 8.70 -8.61 -27.27
C ARG A 258 10.15 -8.83 -26.85
N ARG A 259 10.64 -8.05 -25.88
CA ARG A 259 12.01 -8.19 -25.37
C ARG A 259 12.16 -9.54 -24.67
N ARG A 260 13.04 -10.38 -25.18
CA ARG A 260 13.46 -11.64 -24.56
C ARG A 260 14.68 -11.42 -23.68
#